data_AF-A0A7R8ZCT6-F1
#
_entry.id   AF-A0A7R8ZCT6-F1
#
_cell.length_a   1.000
_cell.length_b   1.000
_cell.length_c   1.000
_cell.angle_alpha   90.00
_cell.angle_beta   90.00
_cell.angle_gamma   90.00
#
_symmetry.space_group_name_H-M   'P 1'
#
loop_
_entity.id
_entity.type
_entity.pdbx_description
1 polymer ?
#
loop_
_entity_poly.entity_id
_entity_poly.type
_entity_poly.pdbx_seq_one_letter_code
_entity_poly.pdbx_strand_id
1 'polypeptide(L)'
;MKPSDADRARVRLSAGCALLKICEVPALWTCFSTALLSKLACLITDKVKQVRLGFARRLTRGLCREPGLPNDLLAFFPLSELSPDRQVCQQMREMLRKAIAAKRLRYRHLVLIEQVAVSTDQLINSHPHLLVEHSVGVAVFLLAFHPLFFAIDSWFDLYHVQCALEQLLEALITAAPLRMDDKFYKDLFTAIHSSRNTLVPQDEVANKKMWVACELGLSLLPNLQKGSGKVKTPEKFLLPVYFEPFSQTGWTDYIPTSLAKKLKSGKGGQRSATSSLEFSDLLEVQPPGDMRVEAEDEESEEMEEMEEMEEAPGDMRVEAEDEESEEMEEMEEMEEMEEMEEMEEERNRMEVDEDEEEEENVITYHGSSDDSTIGAAHRNLRPTGEIWGTD
;
A
#
# COMPACT_ATOMS: atom_id res chain seq x y z
N MET A 1 8.85 -33.78 -20.76
CA MET A 1 7.46 -33.28 -20.61
C MET A 1 7.48 -31.76 -20.46
N LYS A 2 6.69 -31.03 -21.27
CA LYS A 2 6.48 -29.58 -21.05
C LYS A 2 5.41 -29.42 -19.96
N PRO A 3 5.61 -28.57 -18.94
CA PRO A 3 4.62 -28.38 -17.86
C PRO A 3 3.30 -27.87 -18.42
N SER A 4 2.16 -28.24 -17.82
CA SER A 4 0.85 -27.75 -18.26
C SER A 4 0.66 -26.26 -17.92
N ASP A 5 -0.36 -25.61 -18.50
CA ASP A 5 -0.70 -24.22 -18.12
C ASP A 5 -1.10 -24.08 -16.65
N ALA A 6 -1.77 -25.10 -16.11
CA ALA A 6 -2.14 -25.16 -14.69
C ALA A 6 -0.90 -25.29 -13.80
N ASP A 7 0.06 -26.16 -14.17
CA ASP A 7 1.32 -26.28 -13.44
C ASP A 7 2.09 -24.97 -13.44
N ARG A 8 2.20 -24.30 -14.59
CA ARG A 8 2.84 -22.99 -14.67
C ARG A 8 2.15 -21.96 -13.78
N ALA A 9 0.82 -21.96 -13.72
CA ALA A 9 0.06 -21.05 -12.87
C ALA A 9 0.32 -21.31 -11.38
N ARG A 10 0.28 -22.59 -10.95
CA ARG A 10 0.62 -23.00 -9.59
C ARG A 10 2.03 -22.57 -9.20
N VAL A 11 3.02 -22.82 -10.06
CA VAL A 11 4.41 -22.41 -9.81
C VAL A 11 4.55 -20.90 -9.65
N ARG A 12 3.90 -20.09 -10.50
CA ARG A 12 3.91 -18.62 -10.36
C ARG A 12 3.31 -18.17 -9.04
N LEU A 13 2.18 -18.73 -8.64
CA LEU A 13 1.54 -18.43 -7.36
C LEU A 13 2.44 -18.82 -6.18
N SER A 14 2.93 -20.06 -6.15
CA SER A 14 3.80 -20.56 -5.08
C SER A 14 5.10 -19.74 -4.97
N ALA A 15 5.72 -19.38 -6.10
CA ALA A 15 6.91 -18.53 -6.11
C ALA A 15 6.61 -17.12 -5.57
N GLY A 16 5.50 -16.51 -5.97
CA GLY A 16 5.05 -15.23 -5.44
C GLY A 16 4.82 -15.26 -3.93
N CYS A 17 4.11 -16.28 -3.44
CA CYS A 17 3.87 -16.47 -2.01
C CYS A 17 5.16 -16.70 -1.22
N ALA A 18 6.13 -17.45 -1.76
CA ALA A 18 7.43 -17.64 -1.13
C ALA A 18 8.22 -16.32 -1.05
N LEU A 19 8.16 -15.49 -2.09
CA LEU A 19 8.80 -14.17 -2.09
C LEU A 19 8.15 -13.23 -1.05
N LEU A 20 6.83 -13.29 -0.87
CA LEU A 20 6.17 -12.53 0.21
C LEU A 20 6.72 -12.93 1.58
N LYS A 21 6.84 -14.23 1.87
CA LYS A 21 7.44 -14.71 3.13
C LYS A 21 8.87 -14.20 3.34
N ILE A 22 9.66 -14.11 2.27
CA ILE A 22 11.02 -13.53 2.34
C ILE A 22 10.95 -12.04 2.71
N CYS A 23 10.01 -11.29 2.13
CA CYS A 23 9.82 -9.86 2.43
C CYS A 23 9.35 -9.59 3.86
N GLU A 24 8.78 -10.57 4.58
CA GLU A 24 8.42 -10.42 6.00
C GLU A 24 9.65 -10.25 6.90
N VAL A 25 10.83 -10.73 6.46
CA VAL A 25 12.08 -10.59 7.20
C VAL A 25 12.73 -9.23 6.87
N PRO A 26 12.81 -8.27 7.81
CA PRO A 26 13.27 -6.90 7.49
C PRO A 26 14.68 -6.84 6.91
N ALA A 27 15.58 -7.71 7.38
CA ALA A 27 16.96 -7.79 6.89
C ALA A 27 17.06 -8.31 5.45
N LEU A 28 16.09 -9.09 4.97
CA LEU A 28 16.04 -9.58 3.59
C LEU A 28 15.33 -8.59 2.68
N TRP A 29 14.34 -7.85 3.20
CA TRP A 29 13.67 -6.79 2.46
C TRP A 29 14.64 -5.71 1.96
N THR A 30 15.63 -5.33 2.76
CA THR A 30 16.64 -4.33 2.35
C THR A 30 17.53 -4.80 1.18
N CYS A 31 17.61 -6.11 0.95
CA CYS A 31 18.31 -6.70 -0.19
C CYS A 31 17.38 -6.95 -1.39
N PHE A 32 16.08 -6.67 -1.26
CA PHE A 32 15.11 -6.95 -2.29
C PHE A 32 15.25 -5.95 -3.44
N SER A 33 15.64 -6.45 -4.62
CA SER A 33 15.88 -5.57 -5.77
C SER A 33 14.59 -4.94 -6.30
N THR A 34 14.68 -3.71 -6.78
CA THR A 34 13.58 -2.97 -7.42
C THR A 34 13.03 -3.69 -8.66
N ALA A 35 13.89 -4.37 -9.42
CA ALA A 35 13.50 -5.19 -10.56
C ALA A 35 12.63 -6.39 -10.13
N LEU A 36 13.00 -7.06 -9.04
CA LEU A 36 12.23 -8.18 -8.51
C LEU A 36 10.88 -7.70 -7.95
N LEU A 37 10.84 -6.52 -7.33
CA LEU A 37 9.60 -5.89 -6.86
C LEU A 37 8.61 -5.65 -8.00
N SER A 38 9.09 -5.08 -9.12
CA SER A 38 8.27 -4.84 -10.31
C SER A 38 7.74 -6.16 -10.90
N LYS A 39 8.58 -7.20 -10.99
CA LYS A 39 8.15 -8.53 -11.47
C LYS A 39 7.11 -9.17 -10.53
N LEU A 40 7.32 -9.09 -9.22
CA LEU A 40 6.40 -9.65 -8.23
C LEU A 40 5.03 -8.96 -8.30
N ALA A 41 5.01 -7.64 -8.48
CA ALA A 41 3.78 -6.86 -8.59
C ALA A 41 2.89 -7.30 -9.77
N CYS A 42 3.48 -7.81 -10.85
CA CYS A 42 2.74 -8.29 -12.03
C CYS A 42 1.81 -9.49 -11.74
N LEU A 43 2.00 -10.21 -10.62
CA LEU A 43 1.10 -11.30 -10.23
C LEU A 43 -0.33 -10.81 -9.91
N ILE A 44 -0.50 -9.54 -9.52
CA ILE A 44 -1.83 -8.94 -9.34
C ILE A 44 -2.60 -8.86 -10.66
N THR A 45 -1.89 -8.80 -11.78
CA THR A 45 -2.47 -8.77 -13.13
C THR A 45 -2.20 -10.07 -13.91
N ASP A 46 -1.89 -11.18 -13.23
CA ASP A 46 -1.66 -12.48 -13.88
C ASP A 46 -2.85 -12.88 -14.75
N LYS A 47 -2.62 -13.58 -15.86
CA LYS A 47 -3.70 -14.06 -16.74
C LYS A 47 -4.70 -14.96 -16.02
N VAL A 48 -4.26 -15.74 -15.04
CA VAL A 48 -5.10 -16.67 -14.27
C VAL A 48 -5.71 -15.97 -13.06
N LYS A 49 -7.05 -15.96 -12.98
CA LYS A 49 -7.81 -15.32 -11.88
C LYS A 49 -7.41 -15.87 -10.50
N GLN A 50 -7.20 -17.17 -10.41
CA GLN A 50 -6.80 -17.87 -9.18
C GLN A 50 -5.42 -17.40 -8.70
N VAL A 51 -4.47 -17.15 -9.61
CA VAL A 51 -3.16 -16.59 -9.25
C VAL A 51 -3.34 -15.17 -8.71
N ARG A 52 -4.11 -14.32 -9.40
CA ARG A 52 -4.37 -12.93 -8.94
C ARG A 52 -4.96 -12.90 -7.52
N LEU A 53 -6.04 -13.65 -7.29
CA LEU A 53 -6.75 -13.64 -6.02
C LEU A 53 -6.00 -14.39 -4.92
N GLY A 54 -5.37 -15.54 -5.22
CA GLY A 54 -4.58 -16.29 -4.27
C GLY A 54 -3.37 -15.50 -3.78
N PHE A 55 -2.66 -14.84 -4.70
CA PHE A 55 -1.54 -13.98 -4.35
C PHE A 55 -1.98 -12.77 -3.52
N ALA A 56 -3.06 -12.10 -3.91
CA ALA A 56 -3.58 -10.95 -3.18
C ALA A 56 -4.07 -11.30 -1.78
N ARG A 57 -4.72 -12.45 -1.58
CA ARG A 57 -5.11 -12.93 -0.24
C ARG A 57 -3.90 -13.10 0.67
N ARG A 58 -2.84 -13.76 0.17
CA ARG A 58 -1.59 -13.96 0.93
C ARG A 58 -0.88 -12.63 1.20
N LEU A 59 -0.90 -11.70 0.25
CA LEU A 59 -0.40 -10.33 0.43
C LEU A 59 -1.17 -9.57 1.52
N THR A 60 -2.50 -9.60 1.50
CA THR A 60 -3.33 -8.96 2.54
C THR A 60 -3.05 -9.55 3.90
N ARG A 61 -2.99 -10.89 4.02
CA ARG A 61 -2.67 -11.57 5.28
C ARG A 61 -1.32 -11.13 5.83
N GLY A 62 -0.28 -11.14 4.99
CA GLY A 62 1.04 -10.68 5.39
C GLY A 62 1.10 -9.19 5.77
N LEU A 63 0.30 -8.33 5.12
CA LEU A 63 0.24 -6.90 5.46
C LEU A 63 -0.47 -6.63 6.79
N CYS A 64 -1.44 -7.45 7.17
CA CYS A 64 -2.20 -7.33 8.41
C CYS A 64 -1.48 -7.91 9.65
N ARG A 65 -0.48 -8.78 9.48
CA ARG A 65 0.24 -9.48 10.57
C ARG A 65 1.33 -8.63 11.25
N GLU A 66 1.83 -9.13 12.39
CA GLU A 66 3.02 -8.63 13.10
C GLU A 66 4.07 -9.74 13.35
N PRO A 67 5.35 -9.55 12.96
CA PRO A 67 5.84 -8.53 12.04
C PRO A 67 5.32 -8.82 10.62
N GLY A 68 4.60 -7.85 10.05
CA GLY A 68 4.02 -7.98 8.71
C GLY A 68 4.90 -7.43 7.59
N LEU A 69 4.40 -7.61 6.38
CA LEU A 69 5.00 -7.15 5.15
C LEU A 69 5.26 -5.63 5.11
N PRO A 70 6.25 -5.16 4.34
CA PRO A 70 6.54 -3.73 4.13
C PRO A 70 5.34 -2.96 3.55
N ASN A 71 5.19 -1.69 3.95
CA ASN A 71 4.13 -0.80 3.46
C ASN A 71 4.19 -0.59 1.93
N ASP A 72 5.37 -0.70 1.34
CA ASP A 72 5.58 -0.57 -0.12
C ASP A 72 4.72 -1.56 -0.90
N LEU A 73 4.43 -2.75 -0.34
CA LEU A 73 3.62 -3.76 -1.02
C LEU A 73 2.12 -3.41 -1.09
N LEU A 74 1.66 -2.37 -0.38
CA LEU A 74 0.31 -1.81 -0.58
C LEU A 74 0.13 -1.29 -2.02
N ALA A 75 1.21 -0.87 -2.67
CA ALA A 75 1.20 -0.36 -4.04
C ALA A 75 0.85 -1.41 -5.10
N PHE A 76 0.74 -2.69 -4.72
CA PHE A 76 0.41 -3.76 -5.63
C PHE A 76 -1.09 -3.78 -5.98
N PHE A 77 -1.98 -3.55 -5.00
CA PHE A 77 -3.43 -3.61 -5.21
C PHE A 77 -3.95 -2.67 -6.32
N PRO A 78 -3.50 -1.40 -6.40
CA PRO A 78 -3.90 -0.48 -7.46
C PRO A 78 -3.69 -0.99 -8.89
N LEU A 79 -2.67 -1.83 -9.10
CA LEU A 79 -2.36 -2.40 -10.42
C LEU A 79 -3.49 -3.30 -10.93
N SER A 80 -4.38 -3.78 -10.04
CA SER A 80 -5.58 -4.53 -10.43
C SER A 80 -6.47 -3.76 -11.41
N GLU A 81 -6.50 -2.42 -11.35
CA GLU A 81 -7.29 -1.59 -12.26
C GLU A 81 -6.78 -1.63 -13.72
N LEU A 82 -5.58 -2.17 -13.97
CA LEU A 82 -5.09 -2.45 -15.33
C LEU A 82 -5.74 -3.71 -15.93
N SER A 83 -6.34 -4.57 -15.09
CA SER A 83 -7.03 -5.79 -15.52
C SER A 83 -8.48 -5.54 -15.97
N PRO A 84 -9.09 -6.45 -16.76
CA PRO A 84 -10.48 -6.37 -17.19
C PRO A 84 -11.54 -6.81 -16.19
N ASP A 85 -11.15 -7.62 -15.21
CA ASP A 85 -12.10 -8.24 -14.30
C ASP A 85 -12.51 -7.27 -13.18
N ARG A 86 -13.64 -6.57 -13.39
CA ARG A 86 -14.21 -5.63 -12.41
C ARG A 86 -14.50 -6.27 -11.05
N GLN A 87 -14.87 -7.55 -11.02
CA GLN A 87 -15.15 -8.24 -9.76
C GLN A 87 -13.85 -8.43 -8.97
N VAL A 88 -12.76 -8.79 -9.65
CA VAL A 88 -11.43 -8.86 -9.02
C VAL A 88 -10.98 -7.48 -8.54
N CYS A 89 -11.14 -6.42 -9.33
CA CYS A 89 -10.80 -5.05 -8.90
C CYS A 89 -11.55 -4.65 -7.62
N GLN A 90 -12.84 -5.00 -7.52
CA GLN A 90 -13.62 -4.72 -6.32
C GLN A 90 -13.10 -5.48 -5.09
N GLN A 91 -12.73 -6.76 -5.24
CA GLN A 91 -12.13 -7.54 -4.16
C GLN A 91 -10.75 -6.98 -3.74
N MET A 92 -9.93 -6.59 -4.71
CA MET A 92 -8.61 -5.95 -4.48
C MET A 92 -8.76 -4.64 -3.72
N ARG A 93 -9.77 -3.84 -4.05
CA ARG A 93 -10.08 -2.59 -3.34
C ARG A 93 -10.44 -2.83 -1.89
N GLU A 94 -11.21 -3.88 -1.59
CA GLU A 94 -11.58 -4.21 -0.21
C GLU A 94 -10.38 -4.74 0.58
N MET A 95 -9.61 -5.63 -0.02
CA MET A 95 -8.34 -6.12 0.53
C MET A 95 -7.35 -4.98 0.84
N LEU A 96 -7.25 -3.98 -0.03
CA LEU A 96 -6.44 -2.78 0.19
C LEU A 96 -6.90 -1.97 1.40
N ARG A 97 -8.22 -1.75 1.54
CA ARG A 97 -8.78 -1.02 2.70
C ARG A 97 -8.49 -1.75 4.00
N LYS A 98 -8.70 -3.07 4.04
CA LYS A 98 -8.37 -3.92 5.20
C LYS A 98 -6.89 -3.79 5.58
N ALA A 99 -5.99 -3.89 4.59
CA ALA A 99 -4.55 -3.77 4.82
C ALA A 99 -4.13 -2.38 5.34
N ILE A 100 -4.67 -1.29 4.75
CA ILE A 100 -4.40 0.08 5.22
C ILE A 100 -4.90 0.29 6.65
N ALA A 101 -6.11 -0.18 6.96
CA ALA A 101 -6.68 -0.07 8.30
C ALA A 101 -5.81 -0.79 9.34
N ALA A 102 -5.40 -2.03 9.07
CA ALA A 102 -4.50 -2.79 9.95
C ALA A 102 -3.16 -2.08 10.17
N LYS A 103 -2.52 -1.59 9.09
CA LYS A 103 -1.26 -0.83 9.20
C LYS A 103 -1.40 0.46 10.01
N ARG A 104 -2.51 1.18 9.86
CA ARG A 104 -2.78 2.41 10.62
C ARG A 104 -3.08 2.14 12.08
N LEU A 105 -3.81 1.06 12.38
CA LEU A 105 -4.04 0.62 13.76
C LEU A 105 -2.71 0.28 14.43
N ARG A 106 -1.85 -0.47 13.75
CA ARG A 106 -0.49 -0.77 14.22
C ARG A 106 0.35 0.48 14.46
N TYR A 107 0.37 1.38 13.48
CA TYR A 107 1.05 2.66 13.65
C TYR A 107 0.49 3.40 14.86
N ARG A 108 -0.83 3.44 15.03
CA ARG A 108 -1.48 4.02 16.22
C ARG A 108 -1.11 3.31 17.52
N HIS A 109 -0.94 2.00 17.55
CA HIS A 109 -0.50 1.29 18.77
C HIS A 109 0.93 1.68 19.13
N LEU A 110 1.84 1.72 18.15
CA LEU A 110 3.18 2.28 18.35
C LEU A 110 3.10 3.73 18.83
N VAL A 111 2.22 4.52 18.22
CA VAL A 111 1.95 5.90 18.61
C VAL A 111 1.46 6.00 20.04
N LEU A 112 0.50 5.20 20.49
CA LEU A 112 -0.06 5.28 21.84
C LEU A 112 0.98 4.87 22.89
N ILE A 113 1.76 3.83 22.61
CA ILE A 113 2.87 3.40 23.47
C ILE A 113 3.92 4.52 23.59
N GLU A 114 4.28 5.18 22.49
CA GLU A 114 5.26 6.28 22.48
C GLU A 114 4.67 7.65 22.90
N GLN A 115 3.35 7.85 22.79
CA GLN A 115 2.65 9.10 23.12
C GLN A 115 2.61 9.38 24.61
N VAL A 116 2.85 8.37 25.45
CA VAL A 116 3.18 8.58 26.86
C VAL A 116 4.41 9.53 27.00
N ALA A 117 5.20 9.73 25.94
CA ALA A 117 6.38 10.60 25.91
C ALA A 117 6.42 11.70 24.82
N VAL A 118 5.64 11.64 23.74
CA VAL A 118 5.87 12.48 22.52
C VAL A 118 4.56 12.84 21.76
N SER A 119 4.48 13.97 21.05
CA SER A 119 3.27 14.35 20.27
C SER A 119 3.12 13.60 18.93
N THR A 120 1.90 13.51 18.38
CA THR A 120 1.64 12.88 17.07
C THR A 120 2.50 13.46 15.94
N ASP A 121 2.68 14.77 15.90
CA ASP A 121 3.49 15.45 14.89
C ASP A 121 4.98 15.07 15.03
N GLN A 122 5.51 15.03 16.25
CA GLN A 122 6.89 14.61 16.51
C GLN A 122 7.12 13.14 16.13
N LEU A 123 6.12 12.29 16.33
CA LEU A 123 6.21 10.90 15.98
C LEU A 123 6.22 10.65 14.46
N ILE A 124 5.36 11.35 13.72
CA ILE A 124 5.35 11.33 12.25
C ILE A 124 6.70 11.79 11.69
N ASN A 125 7.32 12.77 12.33
CA ASN A 125 8.64 13.26 11.94
C ASN A 125 9.79 12.30 12.31
N SER A 126 9.65 11.47 13.36
CA SER A 126 10.67 10.49 13.75
C SER A 126 10.55 9.17 12.99
N HIS A 127 9.33 8.74 12.64
CA HIS A 127 9.07 7.50 11.91
C HIS A 127 8.32 7.71 10.57
N PRO A 128 8.76 8.64 9.69
CA PRO A 128 8.07 8.90 8.43
C PRO A 128 8.01 7.66 7.52
N HIS A 129 8.98 6.74 7.62
CA HIS A 129 9.02 5.51 6.84
C HIS A 129 7.88 4.52 7.17
N LEU A 130 7.21 4.68 8.33
CA LEU A 130 6.05 3.85 8.70
C LEU A 130 4.72 4.36 8.13
N LEU A 131 4.71 5.53 7.50
CA LEU A 131 3.51 6.07 6.87
C LEU A 131 3.14 5.25 5.63
N VAL A 132 1.90 4.75 5.62
CA VAL A 132 1.33 4.00 4.49
C VAL A 132 1.20 4.87 3.24
N GLU A 133 1.19 6.19 3.40
CA GLU A 133 1.05 7.17 2.32
C GLU A 133 2.25 7.17 1.35
N HIS A 134 3.43 6.72 1.78
CA HIS A 134 4.58 6.54 0.87
C HIS A 134 4.33 5.47 -0.20
N SER A 135 3.36 4.56 0.00
CA SER A 135 2.96 3.59 -1.02
C SER A 135 2.46 4.24 -2.31
N VAL A 136 2.02 5.51 -2.28
CA VAL A 136 1.65 6.27 -3.48
C VAL A 136 2.85 6.43 -4.41
N GLY A 137 4.02 6.73 -3.87
CA GLY A 137 5.23 6.84 -4.69
C GLY A 137 5.62 5.49 -5.30
N VAL A 138 5.54 4.42 -4.50
CA VAL A 138 5.81 3.06 -5.00
C VAL A 138 4.83 2.68 -6.11
N ALA A 139 3.54 3.03 -5.99
CA ALA A 139 2.55 2.77 -7.02
C ALA A 139 2.86 3.51 -8.32
N VAL A 140 3.26 4.78 -8.25
CA VAL A 140 3.71 5.55 -9.42
C VAL A 140 4.91 4.88 -10.10
N PHE A 141 5.90 4.43 -9.32
CA PHE A 141 7.04 3.68 -9.86
C PHE A 141 6.60 2.38 -10.55
N LEU A 142 5.80 1.55 -9.88
CA LEU A 142 5.35 0.27 -10.43
C LEU A 142 4.50 0.45 -11.69
N LEU A 143 3.61 1.44 -11.72
CA LEU A 143 2.79 1.77 -12.89
C LEU A 143 3.67 2.13 -14.09
N ALA A 144 4.70 2.96 -13.89
CA ALA A 144 5.59 3.39 -14.96
C ALA A 144 6.34 2.24 -15.66
N PHE A 145 6.65 1.18 -14.90
CA PHE A 145 7.31 -0.04 -15.40
C PHE A 145 6.32 -1.17 -15.73
N HIS A 146 5.02 -0.95 -15.53
CA HIS A 146 4.05 -2.02 -15.72
C HIS A 146 3.90 -2.36 -17.21
N PRO A 147 3.95 -3.64 -17.61
CA PRO A 147 3.82 -4.04 -19.01
C PRO A 147 2.52 -3.57 -19.67
N LEU A 148 1.44 -3.46 -18.90
CA LEU A 148 0.12 -3.03 -19.37
C LEU A 148 -0.08 -1.51 -19.47
N PHE A 149 0.89 -0.69 -19.06
CA PHE A 149 0.88 0.74 -19.35
C PHE A 149 1.74 0.96 -20.59
N PHE A 150 1.15 0.96 -21.78
CA PHE A 150 1.90 0.97 -23.04
C PHE A 150 2.28 2.38 -23.45
N ALA A 151 1.32 3.32 -23.45
CA ALA A 151 1.44 4.59 -24.12
C ALA A 151 0.86 5.77 -23.31
N ILE A 152 1.61 6.87 -23.25
CA ILE A 152 1.24 8.09 -22.51
C ILE A 152 0.23 8.99 -23.23
N ASP A 153 -0.07 8.70 -24.49
CA ASP A 153 -1.05 9.40 -25.33
C ASP A 153 -2.33 8.57 -25.56
N SER A 154 -2.36 7.33 -25.07
CA SER A 154 -3.55 6.48 -25.09
C SER A 154 -4.52 6.90 -23.98
N TRP A 155 -5.72 7.35 -24.37
CA TRP A 155 -6.77 7.63 -23.37
C TRP A 155 -7.10 6.41 -22.51
N PHE A 156 -7.06 5.21 -23.09
CA PHE A 156 -7.38 3.97 -22.39
C PHE A 156 -6.37 3.69 -21.27
N ASP A 157 -5.07 3.78 -21.59
CA ASP A 157 -4.00 3.54 -20.62
C ASP A 157 -4.02 4.60 -19.52
N LEU A 158 -4.13 5.88 -19.88
CA LEU A 158 -4.22 6.99 -18.93
C LEU A 158 -5.43 6.86 -18.01
N TYR A 159 -6.57 6.40 -18.53
CA TYR A 159 -7.77 6.18 -17.73
C TYR A 159 -7.55 5.07 -16.69
N HIS A 160 -6.94 3.95 -17.09
CA HIS A 160 -6.66 2.83 -16.18
C HIS A 160 -5.58 3.19 -15.13
N VAL A 161 -4.56 3.94 -15.50
CA VAL A 161 -3.57 4.51 -14.56
C VAL A 161 -4.25 5.47 -13.58
N GLN A 162 -5.15 6.32 -14.07
CA GLN A 162 -5.95 7.21 -13.21
C GLN A 162 -6.82 6.42 -12.23
N CYS A 163 -7.52 5.37 -12.68
CA CYS A 163 -8.32 4.51 -11.80
C CYS A 163 -7.47 3.79 -10.75
N ALA A 164 -6.27 3.30 -11.11
CA ALA A 164 -5.33 2.71 -10.17
C ALA A 164 -4.95 3.70 -9.06
N LEU A 165 -4.49 4.89 -9.43
CA LEU A 165 -4.11 5.93 -8.47
C LEU A 165 -5.31 6.40 -7.64
N GLU A 166 -6.48 6.54 -8.24
CA GLU A 166 -7.73 6.89 -7.54
C GLU A 166 -8.08 5.84 -6.49
N GLN A 167 -7.97 4.54 -6.81
CA GLN A 167 -8.22 3.45 -5.86
C GLN A 167 -7.33 3.57 -4.61
N LEU A 168 -6.03 3.83 -4.79
CA LEU A 168 -5.09 3.99 -3.67
C LEU A 168 -5.35 5.26 -2.86
N LEU A 169 -5.45 6.40 -3.55
CA LEU A 169 -5.63 7.69 -2.91
C LEU A 169 -6.98 7.76 -2.18
N GLU A 170 -8.04 7.20 -2.75
CA GLU A 170 -9.33 7.09 -2.07
C GLU A 170 -9.17 6.29 -0.77
N ALA A 171 -8.53 5.12 -0.82
CA ALA A 171 -8.32 4.30 0.38
C ALA A 171 -7.50 5.03 1.46
N LEU A 172 -6.44 5.74 1.08
CA LEU A 172 -5.58 6.48 2.03
C LEU A 172 -6.27 7.75 2.58
N ILE A 173 -6.91 8.54 1.74
CA ILE A 173 -7.49 9.84 2.13
C ILE A 173 -8.81 9.65 2.89
N THR A 174 -9.60 8.63 2.53
CA THR A 174 -10.92 8.42 3.14
C THR A 174 -10.89 7.49 4.36
N ALA A 175 -9.90 6.60 4.51
CA ALA A 175 -9.82 5.77 5.71
C ALA A 175 -9.44 6.62 6.94
N ALA A 176 -10.11 6.40 8.07
CA ALA A 176 -9.75 6.96 9.38
C ALA A 176 -8.69 6.08 10.07
N PRO A 177 -8.09 6.48 11.22
CA PRO A 177 -8.12 7.80 11.85
C PRO A 177 -6.95 8.72 11.47
N LEU A 178 -5.85 8.17 10.94
CA LEU A 178 -4.65 8.93 10.60
C LEU A 178 -4.65 9.28 9.09
N ARG A 179 -4.91 10.54 8.75
CA ARG A 179 -4.95 11.01 7.35
C ARG A 179 -3.93 12.11 7.15
N MET A 180 -3.03 11.97 6.19
CA MET A 180 -2.15 13.08 5.81
C MET A 180 -2.93 14.20 5.12
N ASP A 181 -2.46 15.44 5.30
CA ASP A 181 -3.01 16.59 4.61
C ASP A 181 -2.70 16.61 3.11
N ASP A 182 -3.37 17.52 2.40
CA ASP A 182 -3.25 17.59 0.94
C ASP A 182 -1.88 18.04 0.48
N LYS A 183 -1.15 18.74 1.37
CA LYS A 183 0.20 19.21 1.11
C LYS A 183 1.15 18.01 0.97
N PHE A 184 1.00 16.96 1.79
CA PHE A 184 1.83 15.76 1.69
C PHE A 184 1.78 15.15 0.28
N TYR A 185 0.58 14.90 -0.24
CA TYR A 185 0.42 14.28 -1.56
C TYR A 185 0.90 15.20 -2.68
N LYS A 186 0.66 16.51 -2.57
CA LYS A 186 1.16 17.49 -3.56
C LYS A 186 2.68 17.52 -3.59
N ASP A 187 3.32 17.55 -2.42
CA ASP A 187 4.77 17.54 -2.31
C ASP A 187 5.35 16.22 -2.86
N LEU A 188 4.72 15.09 -2.55
CA LEU A 188 5.13 13.78 -3.07
C LEU A 188 5.06 13.70 -4.60
N PHE A 189 3.93 14.05 -5.21
CA PHE A 189 3.82 14.04 -6.66
C PHE A 189 4.76 15.05 -7.33
N THR A 190 4.94 16.23 -6.74
CA THR A 190 5.85 17.26 -7.28
C THR A 190 7.31 16.81 -7.20
N ALA A 191 7.70 16.18 -6.09
CA ALA A 191 9.05 15.65 -5.91
C ALA A 191 9.34 14.52 -6.90
N ILE A 192 8.42 13.56 -7.08
CA ILE A 192 8.58 12.47 -8.06
C ILE A 192 8.61 13.02 -9.49
N HIS A 193 7.73 13.98 -9.82
CA HIS A 193 7.73 14.62 -11.12
C HIS A 193 9.09 15.32 -11.42
N SER A 194 9.73 15.86 -10.39
CA SER A 194 11.06 16.49 -10.49
C SER A 194 12.21 15.48 -10.28
N SER A 195 11.97 14.20 -10.54
CA SER A 195 12.94 13.12 -10.33
C SER A 195 13.04 12.21 -11.56
N ARG A 196 14.05 11.36 -11.59
CA ARG A 196 14.15 10.21 -12.49
C ARG A 196 14.01 8.92 -11.69
N ASN A 197 13.59 7.85 -12.36
CA ASN A 197 13.57 6.53 -11.76
C ASN A 197 14.99 6.02 -11.50
N THR A 198 15.21 5.22 -10.45
CA THR A 198 16.53 4.64 -10.13
C THR A 198 16.83 3.32 -10.82
N LEU A 199 15.84 2.65 -11.42
CA LEU A 199 16.00 1.33 -12.04
C LEU A 199 16.74 1.43 -13.39
N VAL A 200 16.27 2.29 -14.28
CA VAL A 200 16.89 2.65 -15.56
C VAL A 200 16.74 4.15 -15.77
N PRO A 201 17.61 4.98 -15.15
CA PRO A 201 17.46 6.45 -15.19
C PRO A 201 17.47 7.07 -16.57
N GLN A 202 18.06 6.38 -17.56
CA GLN A 202 18.14 6.82 -18.96
C GLN A 202 16.92 6.40 -19.80
N ASP A 203 16.00 5.62 -19.25
CA ASP A 203 14.76 5.26 -19.93
C ASP A 203 13.79 6.44 -19.89
N GLU A 204 13.86 7.27 -20.92
CA GLU A 204 12.97 8.43 -21.10
C GLU A 204 11.49 8.01 -21.25
N VAL A 205 11.19 6.79 -21.68
CA VAL A 205 9.79 6.32 -21.80
C VAL A 205 9.24 6.03 -20.40
N ALA A 206 9.97 5.28 -19.58
CA ALA A 206 9.59 5.00 -18.19
C ALA A 206 9.49 6.29 -17.36
N ASN A 207 10.45 7.21 -17.51
CA ASN A 207 10.40 8.52 -16.84
C ASN A 207 9.16 9.34 -17.24
N LYS A 208 8.81 9.39 -18.53
CA LYS A 208 7.59 10.09 -18.97
C LYS A 208 6.32 9.45 -18.42
N LYS A 209 6.23 8.11 -18.41
CA LYS A 209 5.10 7.38 -17.81
C LYS A 209 4.95 7.74 -16.32
N MET A 210 6.06 7.82 -15.60
CA MET A 210 6.11 8.24 -14.19
C MET A 210 5.60 9.68 -14.01
N TRP A 211 6.10 10.64 -14.78
CA TRP A 211 5.68 12.04 -14.69
C TRP A 211 4.20 12.24 -15.02
N VAL A 212 3.70 11.56 -16.06
CA VAL A 212 2.28 11.52 -16.43
C VAL A 212 1.43 10.94 -15.30
N ALA A 213 1.87 9.87 -14.64
CA ALA A 213 1.18 9.33 -13.48
C ALA A 213 1.12 10.35 -12.33
N CYS A 214 2.17 11.15 -12.11
CA CYS A 214 2.13 12.25 -11.13
C CYS A 214 1.10 13.33 -11.50
N GLU A 215 1.02 13.74 -12.77
CA GLU A 215 0.00 14.69 -13.24
C GLU A 215 -1.42 14.16 -13.01
N LEU A 216 -1.66 12.88 -13.34
CA LEU A 216 -2.94 12.22 -13.10
C LEU A 216 -3.27 12.21 -11.60
N GLY A 217 -2.31 11.84 -10.74
CA GLY A 217 -2.47 11.84 -9.29
C GLY A 217 -2.83 13.21 -8.73
N LEU A 218 -2.13 14.26 -9.13
CA LEU A 218 -2.42 15.64 -8.75
C LEU A 218 -3.82 16.09 -9.19
N SER A 219 -4.27 15.64 -10.36
CA SER A 219 -5.61 15.96 -10.87
C SER A 219 -6.76 15.35 -10.06
N LEU A 220 -6.49 14.27 -9.31
CA LEU A 220 -7.48 13.56 -8.49
C LEU A 220 -7.68 14.20 -7.11
N LEU A 221 -6.63 14.80 -6.53
CA LEU A 221 -6.65 15.31 -5.15
C LEU A 221 -7.85 16.22 -4.82
N PRO A 222 -8.23 17.20 -5.66
CA PRO A 222 -9.37 18.08 -5.34
C PRO A 222 -10.70 17.34 -5.16
N ASN A 223 -10.88 16.17 -5.80
CA ASN A 223 -12.14 15.42 -5.76
C ASN A 223 -12.24 14.47 -4.55
N LEU A 224 -11.12 14.06 -3.99
CA LEU A 224 -11.03 13.08 -2.90
C LEU A 224 -11.10 13.72 -1.50
N GLN A 225 -11.07 15.05 -1.42
CA GLN A 225 -11.02 15.80 -0.17
C GLN A 225 -12.38 15.92 0.51
N LYS A 226 -12.72 14.92 1.33
CA LYS A 226 -13.93 14.94 2.16
C LYS A 226 -13.56 14.64 3.62
N GLY A 227 -13.90 15.55 4.54
CA GLY A 227 -13.77 15.36 5.99
C GLY A 227 -12.77 16.28 6.69
N SER A 228 -13.00 16.48 7.99
CA SER A 228 -12.11 17.17 8.94
C SER A 228 -11.14 16.18 9.60
N GLY A 229 -10.07 16.67 10.24
CA GLY A 229 -9.11 15.84 10.99
C GLY A 229 -7.96 15.28 10.14
N LYS A 230 -7.14 16.17 9.55
CA LYS A 230 -5.92 15.80 8.81
C LYS A 230 -4.69 16.12 9.66
N VAL A 231 -3.71 15.23 9.62
CA VAL A 231 -2.40 15.44 10.25
C VAL A 231 -1.49 16.19 9.27
N LYS A 232 -0.65 17.08 9.81
CA LYS A 232 0.22 17.92 9.01
C LYS A 232 1.28 17.09 8.30
N THR A 233 1.66 17.53 7.10
CA THR A 233 2.84 17.00 6.42
C THR A 233 4.07 17.07 7.35
N PRO A 234 4.88 16.00 7.48
CA PRO A 234 6.15 16.06 8.19
C PRO A 234 7.08 17.14 7.61
N GLU A 235 7.92 17.73 8.46
CA GLU A 235 8.88 18.78 8.05
C GLU A 235 9.93 18.21 7.09
N LYS A 236 10.36 16.98 7.34
CA LYS A 236 11.26 16.24 6.47
C LYS A 236 10.46 15.30 5.56
N PHE A 237 10.21 15.78 4.35
CA PHE A 237 9.63 14.96 3.30
C PHE A 237 10.65 13.91 2.80
N LEU A 238 10.24 12.63 2.74
CA LEU A 238 11.08 11.54 2.24
C LEU A 238 10.60 11.08 0.88
N LEU A 239 11.44 11.32 -0.14
CA LEU A 239 11.24 10.71 -1.44
C LEU A 239 11.61 9.22 -1.36
N PRO A 240 10.75 8.30 -1.85
CA PRO A 240 11.08 6.88 -1.88
C PRO A 240 12.37 6.60 -2.67
N VAL A 241 13.12 5.57 -2.27
CA VAL A 241 14.43 5.17 -2.87
C VAL A 241 14.37 4.78 -4.36
N TYR A 242 13.16 4.69 -4.91
CA TYR A 242 12.88 4.42 -6.31
C TYR A 242 13.13 5.63 -7.23
N PHE A 243 13.43 6.79 -6.64
CA PHE A 243 13.58 8.06 -7.35
C PHE A 243 14.88 8.77 -6.98
N GLU A 244 15.56 9.31 -7.98
CA GLU A 244 16.70 10.20 -7.82
C GLU A 244 16.35 11.63 -8.24
N PRO A 245 16.76 12.66 -7.46
CA PRO A 245 16.49 14.05 -7.81
C PRO A 245 17.04 14.39 -9.20
N PHE A 246 16.23 15.01 -10.04
CA PHE A 246 16.62 15.44 -11.38
C PHE A 246 16.24 16.91 -11.56
N SER A 247 17.21 17.76 -11.92
CA SER A 247 16.96 19.17 -12.16
C SER A 247 16.26 19.38 -13.51
N GLN A 248 15.01 18.93 -13.63
CA GLN A 248 14.16 19.29 -14.75
C GLN A 248 13.85 20.78 -14.62
N THR A 249 14.22 21.58 -15.62
CA THR A 249 14.00 23.02 -15.59
C THR A 249 12.52 23.32 -15.85
N GLY A 250 11.74 23.45 -14.78
CA GLY A 250 10.33 23.83 -14.83
C GLY A 250 9.36 22.67 -15.05
N TRP A 251 8.10 22.92 -14.74
CA TRP A 251 7.00 21.98 -14.92
C TRP A 251 6.67 21.85 -16.41
N THR A 252 6.70 20.62 -16.95
CA THR A 252 6.30 20.34 -18.33
C THR A 252 5.04 19.49 -18.29
N ASP A 253 3.95 19.97 -18.91
CA ASP A 253 2.71 19.21 -19.00
C ASP A 253 2.84 18.13 -20.10
N TYR A 254 2.83 16.87 -19.70
CA TYR A 254 2.94 15.72 -20.60
C TYR A 254 1.59 15.23 -21.11
N ILE A 255 0.49 15.51 -20.41
CA ILE A 255 -0.86 15.14 -20.87
C ILE A 255 -1.47 16.25 -21.73
N PRO A 256 -1.75 16.01 -23.03
CA PRO A 256 -2.44 16.98 -23.88
C PRO A 256 -3.78 17.44 -23.29
N THR A 257 -4.08 18.73 -23.40
CA THR A 257 -5.28 19.33 -22.78
C THR A 257 -6.58 18.68 -23.26
N SER A 258 -6.64 18.18 -24.49
CA SER A 258 -7.78 17.44 -25.04
C SER A 258 -8.01 16.12 -24.31
N LEU A 259 -6.94 15.36 -24.04
CA LEU A 259 -6.97 14.13 -23.28
C LEU A 259 -7.30 14.40 -21.81
N ALA A 260 -6.70 15.43 -21.20
CA ALA A 260 -7.00 15.85 -19.84
C ALA A 260 -8.49 16.20 -19.65
N LYS A 261 -9.10 16.90 -20.62
CA LYS A 261 -10.56 17.18 -20.61
C LYS A 261 -11.38 15.90 -20.74
N LYS A 262 -10.99 14.99 -21.63
CA LYS A 262 -11.68 13.72 -21.84
C LYS A 262 -11.68 12.85 -20.58
N LEU A 263 -10.54 12.76 -19.88
CA LEU A 263 -10.41 12.06 -18.60
C LEU A 263 -11.35 12.65 -17.53
N LYS A 264 -11.41 13.99 -17.41
CA LYS A 264 -12.33 14.66 -16.46
C LYS A 264 -13.81 14.43 -16.77
N SER A 265 -14.18 14.25 -18.04
CA SER A 265 -15.55 13.94 -18.45
C SER A 265 -15.94 12.46 -18.36
N GLY A 266 -14.96 11.57 -18.24
CA GLY A 266 -15.13 10.13 -18.50
C GLY A 266 -15.50 9.29 -17.28
N LYS A 267 -16.76 9.37 -16.81
CA LYS A 267 -17.40 8.23 -16.12
C LYS A 267 -18.20 7.43 -17.17
N GLY A 268 -17.56 6.58 -17.99
CA GLY A 268 -18.35 5.83 -18.97
C GLY A 268 -17.66 5.05 -20.10
N GLY A 269 -16.38 4.71 -20.01
CA GLY A 269 -15.77 3.83 -21.02
C GLY A 269 -16.03 2.35 -20.73
N GLN A 270 -17.14 1.78 -21.23
CA GLN A 270 -17.26 0.32 -21.33
C GLN A 270 -16.20 -0.22 -22.31
N ARG A 271 -15.50 -1.29 -21.93
CA ARG A 271 -14.66 -2.07 -22.86
C ARG A 271 -15.56 -2.57 -23.99
N SER A 272 -15.21 -2.26 -25.25
CA SER A 272 -15.72 -3.02 -26.39
C SER A 272 -15.19 -4.45 -26.29
N ALA A 273 -16.02 -5.45 -26.59
CA ALA A 273 -15.64 -6.87 -26.55
C ALA A 273 -14.39 -7.19 -27.42
N THR A 274 -14.06 -6.32 -28.37
CA THR A 274 -12.87 -6.43 -29.23
C THR A 274 -11.55 -6.19 -28.49
N SER A 275 -11.52 -5.41 -27.40
CA SER A 275 -10.27 -5.16 -26.66
C SER A 275 -9.94 -6.24 -25.62
N SER A 276 -10.89 -7.11 -25.31
CA SER A 276 -10.66 -8.22 -24.38
C SER A 276 -9.89 -9.37 -25.03
N LEU A 277 -9.96 -9.51 -26.35
CA LEU A 277 -9.22 -10.50 -27.13
C LEU A 277 -7.75 -10.10 -27.33
N GLU A 278 -7.47 -8.81 -27.58
CA GLU A 278 -6.08 -8.32 -27.65
C GLU A 278 -5.38 -8.36 -26.28
N PHE A 279 -6.13 -8.21 -25.18
CA PHE A 279 -5.56 -8.23 -23.83
C PHE A 279 -5.10 -9.62 -23.35
N SER A 280 -5.77 -10.70 -23.78
CA SER A 280 -5.32 -12.06 -23.50
C SER A 280 -3.98 -12.37 -24.19
N ASP A 281 -3.76 -11.83 -25.39
CA ASP A 281 -2.50 -11.98 -26.13
C ASP A 281 -1.39 -11.09 -25.55
N LEU A 282 -1.74 -9.93 -24.97
CA LEU A 282 -0.78 -9.01 -24.33
C LEU A 282 -0.25 -9.51 -22.96
N LEU A 283 -0.94 -10.45 -22.32
CA LEU A 283 -0.47 -11.11 -21.08
C LEU A 283 0.49 -12.27 -21.37
N GLU A 284 0.69 -12.65 -22.64
CA GLU A 284 1.79 -13.53 -23.07
C GLU A 284 3.09 -12.74 -23.22
N VAL A 285 3.53 -12.07 -22.15
CA VAL A 285 4.89 -11.52 -22.10
C VAL A 285 5.86 -12.69 -21.91
N GLN A 286 6.64 -12.98 -22.96
CA GLN A 286 7.83 -13.82 -22.85
C GLN A 286 8.79 -13.24 -21.79
N PRO A 287 9.57 -14.08 -21.08
CA PRO A 287 10.54 -13.59 -20.12
C PRO A 287 11.44 -12.54 -20.78
N PRO A 288 11.80 -11.44 -20.07
CA PRO A 288 12.71 -10.46 -20.62
C PRO A 288 14.02 -11.16 -20.99
N GLY A 289 14.49 -10.90 -22.21
CA GLY A 289 15.68 -11.53 -22.79
C GLY A 289 16.86 -11.46 -21.84
N ASP A 290 17.51 -12.60 -21.67
CA ASP A 290 18.75 -12.75 -20.93
C ASP A 290 19.77 -11.71 -21.38
N MET A 291 20.39 -11.06 -20.39
CA MET A 291 21.70 -10.47 -20.58
C MET A 291 22.65 -11.59 -20.97
N ARG A 292 22.96 -11.61 -22.27
CA ARG A 292 23.93 -12.46 -22.95
C ARG A 292 25.27 -12.44 -22.20
N VAL A 293 25.55 -13.49 -21.45
CA VAL A 293 26.93 -13.90 -21.13
C VAL A 293 27.33 -14.80 -22.29
N GLU A 294 28.32 -14.36 -23.05
CA GLU A 294 28.92 -15.17 -24.11
C GLU A 294 29.57 -16.39 -23.48
N ALA A 295 29.02 -17.57 -23.76
CA ALA A 295 29.70 -18.84 -23.61
C ALA A 295 29.52 -19.58 -24.94
N GLU A 296 30.64 -20.08 -25.41
CA GLU A 296 30.92 -20.52 -26.78
C GLU A 296 30.11 -21.77 -27.20
N ASP A 297 29.93 -21.87 -28.51
CA ASP A 297 29.24 -22.92 -29.25
C ASP A 297 29.77 -24.33 -28.95
N GLU A 298 28.86 -25.30 -28.78
CA GLU A 298 29.06 -26.67 -29.26
C GLU A 298 27.74 -27.23 -29.82
N GLU A 299 27.76 -27.53 -31.12
CA GLU A 299 26.72 -28.21 -31.87
C GLU A 299 26.53 -29.66 -31.39
N SER A 300 25.28 -30.14 -31.33
CA SER A 300 24.96 -31.53 -31.67
C SER A 300 23.50 -31.68 -32.08
N GLU A 301 23.33 -32.42 -33.17
CA GLU A 301 22.11 -32.73 -33.90
C GLU A 301 21.37 -33.96 -33.32
N GLU A 302 20.07 -34.05 -33.64
CA GLU A 302 19.17 -35.23 -33.63
C GLU A 302 18.79 -35.82 -32.24
N MET A 303 17.58 -36.33 -31.96
CA MET A 303 16.65 -37.12 -32.77
C MET A 303 15.24 -37.09 -32.12
N GLU A 304 14.19 -37.20 -32.94
CA GLU A 304 12.80 -37.38 -32.51
C GLU A 304 12.58 -38.79 -31.91
N GLU A 305 11.83 -38.90 -30.83
CA GLU A 305 11.13 -40.16 -30.50
C GLU A 305 9.81 -39.90 -29.75
N MET A 306 8.74 -40.48 -30.32
CA MET A 306 7.38 -40.55 -29.78
C MET A 306 7.31 -41.64 -28.71
N GLU A 307 6.75 -41.33 -27.55
CA GLU A 307 6.12 -42.34 -26.69
C GLU A 307 4.78 -41.82 -26.15
N GLU A 308 3.70 -42.44 -26.65
CA GLU A 308 2.43 -42.58 -25.95
C GLU A 308 2.61 -43.56 -24.78
N MET A 309 2.13 -43.23 -23.57
CA MET A 309 1.31 -44.16 -22.76
C MET A 309 0.80 -43.54 -21.45
N GLU A 310 -0.52 -43.74 -21.27
CA GLU A 310 -1.28 -44.07 -20.06
C GLU A 310 -1.42 -43.08 -18.89
N GLU A 311 -2.64 -42.51 -18.80
CA GLU A 311 -3.21 -41.87 -17.61
C GLU A 311 -3.44 -42.89 -16.49
N ALA A 312 -2.96 -42.58 -15.28
CA ALA A 312 -3.39 -43.21 -14.04
C ALA A 312 -4.19 -42.20 -13.18
N PRO A 313 -5.28 -42.60 -12.52
CA PRO A 313 -6.13 -41.68 -11.77
C PRO A 313 -5.64 -41.56 -10.33
N GLY A 314 -5.48 -40.32 -9.85
CA GLY A 314 -5.46 -40.04 -8.42
C GLY A 314 -4.57 -38.88 -8.02
N ASP A 315 -5.18 -37.71 -7.83
CA ASP A 315 -4.88 -36.87 -6.67
C ASP A 315 -6.02 -35.85 -6.43
N MET A 316 -7.06 -36.27 -5.69
CA MET A 316 -8.11 -35.37 -5.18
C MET A 316 -7.96 -35.14 -3.66
N ARG A 317 -6.80 -35.50 -3.08
CA ARG A 317 -6.64 -35.54 -1.62
C ARG A 317 -5.90 -34.32 -1.05
N VAL A 318 -5.15 -33.60 -1.88
CA VAL A 318 -4.35 -32.43 -1.43
C VAL A 318 -5.20 -31.15 -1.33
N GLU A 319 -6.22 -30.97 -2.18
CA GLU A 319 -7.03 -29.73 -2.17
C GLU A 319 -7.96 -29.62 -0.95
N ALA A 320 -8.42 -30.74 -0.40
CA ALA A 320 -9.30 -30.75 0.78
C ALA A 320 -8.54 -30.44 2.09
N GLU A 321 -7.27 -30.85 2.19
CA GLU A 321 -6.47 -30.64 3.41
C GLU A 321 -6.00 -29.18 3.55
N ASP A 322 -5.79 -28.47 2.43
CA ASP A 322 -5.47 -27.04 2.44
C ASP A 322 -6.70 -26.18 2.77
N GLU A 323 -7.89 -26.49 2.24
CA GLU A 323 -9.13 -25.76 2.54
C GLU A 323 -9.59 -25.95 4.00
N GLU A 324 -9.52 -27.18 4.56
CA GLU A 324 -9.85 -27.43 5.98
C GLU A 324 -8.87 -26.73 6.93
N SER A 325 -7.60 -26.60 6.56
CA SER A 325 -6.61 -25.85 7.35
C SER A 325 -6.85 -24.34 7.32
N GLU A 326 -7.35 -23.81 6.19
CA GLU A 326 -7.70 -22.40 6.04
C GLU A 326 -8.99 -22.05 6.82
N GLU A 327 -9.99 -22.94 6.84
CA GLU A 327 -11.22 -22.74 7.63
C GLU A 327 -10.98 -22.81 9.15
N MET A 328 -10.08 -23.69 9.60
CA MET A 328 -9.72 -23.81 11.01
C MET A 328 -8.96 -22.59 11.53
N GLU A 329 -8.01 -22.06 10.74
CA GLU A 329 -7.30 -20.82 11.08
C GLU A 329 -8.22 -19.57 11.07
N GLU A 330 -9.20 -19.50 10.16
CA GLU A 330 -10.18 -18.39 10.14
C GLU A 330 -11.14 -18.44 11.34
N MET A 331 -11.45 -19.63 11.85
CA MET A 331 -12.28 -19.80 13.06
C MET A 331 -11.54 -19.37 14.32
N GLU A 332 -10.26 -19.75 14.46
CA GLU A 332 -9.40 -19.31 15.57
C GLU A 332 -9.20 -17.78 15.56
N GLU A 333 -8.98 -17.16 14.39
CA GLU A 333 -8.84 -15.70 14.26
C GLU A 333 -10.16 -14.95 14.59
N MET A 334 -11.32 -15.59 14.42
CA MET A 334 -12.64 -15.02 14.78
C MET A 334 -12.90 -15.11 16.29
N GLU A 335 -12.56 -16.24 16.92
CA GLU A 335 -12.67 -16.43 18.37
C GLU A 335 -11.75 -15.45 19.13
N GLU A 336 -10.51 -15.24 18.67
CA GLU A 336 -9.60 -14.24 19.28
C GLU A 336 -10.11 -12.80 19.15
N MET A 337 -10.84 -12.48 18.07
CA MET A 337 -11.42 -11.15 17.86
C MET A 337 -12.64 -10.93 18.76
N GLU A 338 -13.49 -11.93 18.94
CA GLU A 338 -14.64 -11.89 19.85
C GLU A 338 -14.18 -11.76 21.32
N GLU A 339 -13.13 -12.49 21.74
CA GLU A 339 -12.56 -12.36 23.08
C GLU A 339 -11.98 -10.95 23.33
N MET A 340 -11.40 -10.32 22.30
CA MET A 340 -10.85 -8.97 22.39
C MET A 340 -11.94 -7.90 22.49
N GLU A 341 -13.04 -8.05 21.73
CA GLU A 341 -14.21 -7.17 21.85
C GLU A 341 -14.88 -7.31 23.22
N GLU A 342 -15.01 -8.53 23.75
CA GLU A 342 -15.59 -8.76 25.09
C GLU A 342 -14.75 -8.12 26.20
N MET A 343 -13.41 -8.21 26.12
CA MET A 343 -12.50 -7.51 27.03
C MET A 343 -12.59 -5.98 26.93
N GLU A 344 -12.78 -5.43 25.73
CA GLU A 344 -12.94 -3.98 25.54
C GLU A 344 -14.29 -3.48 26.08
N GLU A 345 -15.37 -4.27 25.95
CA GLU A 345 -16.67 -3.99 26.55
C GLU A 345 -16.66 -4.10 28.09
N GLU A 346 -15.91 -5.05 28.65
CA GLU A 346 -15.74 -5.18 30.11
C GLU A 346 -14.92 -4.02 30.68
N ARG A 347 -13.88 -3.59 29.96
CA ARG A 347 -13.08 -2.41 30.30
C ARG A 347 -13.90 -1.12 30.28
N ASN A 348 -14.73 -0.93 29.26
CA ASN A 348 -15.63 0.22 29.18
C ASN A 348 -16.72 0.19 30.25
N ARG A 349 -17.15 -0.99 30.72
CA ARG A 349 -18.06 -1.09 31.88
C ARG A 349 -17.38 -0.67 33.19
N MET A 350 -16.15 -1.08 33.41
CA MET A 350 -15.39 -0.69 34.60
C MET A 350 -15.09 0.82 34.66
N GLU A 351 -14.84 1.47 33.51
CA GLU A 351 -14.64 2.92 33.45
C GLU A 351 -15.92 3.72 33.78
N VAL A 352 -17.12 3.17 33.56
CA VAL A 352 -18.39 3.83 33.91
C VAL A 352 -18.68 3.73 35.41
N ASP A 353 -18.29 2.62 36.06
CA ASP A 353 -18.49 2.44 37.51
C ASP A 353 -17.56 3.34 38.35
N GLU A 354 -16.36 3.66 37.85
CA GLU A 354 -15.44 4.62 38.52
C GLU A 354 -15.97 6.06 38.51
N ASP A 355 -16.68 6.47 37.45
CA ASP A 355 -17.31 7.79 37.35
C ASP A 355 -18.53 7.94 38.29
N GLU A 356 -19.27 6.85 38.57
CA GLU A 356 -20.41 6.87 39.51
C GLU A 356 -19.94 6.91 40.99
N GLU A 357 -18.80 6.31 41.34
CA GLU A 357 -18.23 6.40 42.70
C GLU A 357 -17.62 7.79 43.01
N GLU A 358 -17.18 8.55 41.99
CA GLU A 358 -16.71 9.92 42.17
C GLU A 358 -17.85 10.93 42.39
N GLU A 359 -19.06 10.70 41.85
CA GLU A 359 -20.22 11.58 42.06
C GLU A 359 -20.86 11.42 43.46
N GLU A 360 -20.79 10.24 44.09
CA GLU A 360 -21.32 10.06 45.46
C GLU A 360 -20.46 10.72 46.56
N ASN A 361 -19.17 10.99 46.30
CA ASN A 361 -18.28 11.61 47.28
C ASN A 361 -18.36 13.16 47.34
N VAL A 362 -19.17 13.80 46.50
CA VAL A 362 -19.29 15.27 46.45
C VAL A 362 -20.46 15.82 47.31
N ILE A 363 -21.33 14.96 47.85
CA ILE A 363 -22.54 15.38 48.60
C ILE A 363 -22.41 15.18 50.12
N THR A 364 -21.30 15.57 50.76
CA THR A 364 -21.29 15.76 52.22
C THR A 364 -20.33 16.85 52.67
N TYR A 365 -20.58 18.12 52.36
CA TYR A 365 -20.14 19.23 53.24
C TYR A 365 -21.01 20.47 53.04
N HIS A 366 -22.07 20.57 53.82
CA HIS A 366 -22.76 21.82 54.14
C HIS A 366 -22.91 21.92 55.65
N GLY A 367 -22.31 22.95 56.25
CA GLY A 367 -22.69 23.40 57.58
C GLY A 367 -21.57 24.02 58.41
N SER A 368 -21.56 25.35 58.42
CA SER A 368 -21.34 26.21 59.60
C SER A 368 -20.07 27.09 59.58
N SER A 369 -20.29 28.32 59.11
CA SER A 369 -20.12 29.58 59.85
C SER A 369 -18.81 29.93 60.56
N ASP A 370 -18.35 31.12 60.16
CA ASP A 370 -17.89 32.25 60.99
C ASP A 370 -16.38 32.60 61.00
N ASP A 371 -16.11 33.62 60.19
CA ASP A 371 -15.62 34.95 60.59
C ASP A 371 -14.10 35.23 60.72
N SER A 372 -13.81 36.44 60.22
CA SER A 372 -12.70 37.35 60.52
C SER A 372 -11.42 37.35 59.66
N THR A 373 -11.45 38.25 58.67
CA THR A 373 -10.55 39.41 58.44
C THR A 373 -9.01 39.24 58.42
N ILE A 374 -8.41 40.06 57.53
CA ILE A 374 -6.99 40.45 57.36
C ILE A 374 -6.26 39.56 56.33
N GLY A 375 -5.60 40.04 55.29
CA GLY A 375 -5.22 41.37 54.84
C GLY A 375 -4.34 41.21 53.60
N ALA A 376 -4.25 42.25 52.79
CA ALA A 376 -3.58 42.28 51.49
C ALA A 376 -2.11 41.83 51.50
N ALA A 377 -1.65 41.21 50.40
CA ALA A 377 -0.53 41.71 49.59
C ALA A 377 -0.22 40.78 48.40
N HIS A 378 -0.17 41.39 47.22
CA HIS A 378 0.56 40.91 46.05
C HIS A 378 2.00 40.50 46.37
N ARG A 379 2.50 39.42 45.75
CA ARG A 379 3.65 39.46 44.83
C ARG A 379 3.95 38.08 44.22
N ASN A 380 3.99 38.07 42.89
CA ASN A 380 4.70 37.11 42.05
C ASN A 380 6.19 37.03 42.45
N LEU A 381 6.84 35.89 42.21
CA LEU A 381 8.04 35.77 41.35
C LEU A 381 8.47 34.29 41.18
N ARG A 382 8.86 33.97 39.94
CA ARG A 382 9.33 32.70 39.39
C ARG A 382 10.61 32.17 40.04
N PRO A 383 11.03 30.93 39.70
CA PRO A 383 12.42 30.61 39.45
C PRO A 383 12.66 30.31 37.97
N THR A 384 13.49 31.13 37.33
CA THR A 384 14.23 30.79 36.10
C THR A 384 15.59 30.24 36.50
N GLY A 385 16.03 29.14 35.90
CA GLY A 385 17.36 28.59 36.11
C GLY A 385 17.83 27.78 34.90
N GLU A 386 18.37 28.48 33.91
CA GLU A 386 19.32 27.95 32.92
C GLU A 386 20.51 28.90 32.90
N ILE A 387 21.74 28.38 33.11
CA ILE A 387 22.97 28.98 32.57
C ILE A 387 23.93 27.83 32.21
N TRP A 388 24.23 27.73 30.92
CA TRP A 388 25.40 27.06 30.37
C TRP A 388 26.62 28.00 30.40
N GLY A 389 27.84 27.45 30.49
CA GLY A 389 28.98 28.02 29.76
C GLY A 389 30.33 28.13 30.50
N THR A 390 31.28 27.33 30.01
CA THR A 390 32.70 27.62 29.71
C THR A 390 33.66 28.02 30.84
N ASP A 391 34.63 27.15 31.16
CA ASP A 391 35.98 27.15 30.56
C ASP A 391 36.62 25.74 30.64
#